data_AF-A0A520IT06-F1
#
_entry.id   AF-A0A520IT06-F1
#
_cell.length_a   1.000
_cell.length_b   1.000
_cell.length_c   1.000
_cell.angle_alpha   90.00
_cell.angle_beta   90.00
_cell.angle_gamma   90.00
#
_symmetry.space_group_name_H-M   'P 1'
#
loop_
_entity.id
_entity.type
_entity.pdbx_description
1 polymer ?
#
loop_
_entity_poly.entity_id
_entity_poly.type
_entity_poly.pdbx_seq_one_letter_code
_entity_poly.pdbx_strand_id
1 'polypeptide(L)'
;MIFGRVKSLDAILATAEKKSLHRSLGAFQLTMLGIGCVIGTGIFVLTSAAAQKAGPGMILSFVVAGAVCVVAALCYAEIAAMAPVAGSAYTYTYSVMGELLAWTVGWALILEYAVAASAVSVGWSGYFAGSILHETFGI
;
A
#
# COMPACT_ATOMS: atom_id res chain seq x y z
N MET A 1 -12.93 2.32 30.64
CA MET A 1 -11.62 2.39 29.96
C MET A 1 -11.82 3.12 28.63
N ILE A 2 -11.45 4.41 28.58
CA ILE A 2 -11.83 5.34 27.49
C ILE A 2 -11.17 5.00 26.13
N PHE A 3 -10.08 4.22 26.13
CA PHE A 3 -9.25 3.92 24.95
C PHE A 3 -9.48 2.54 24.31
N GLY A 4 -10.35 1.71 24.88
CA GLY A 4 -10.61 0.33 24.42
C GLY A 4 -11.86 0.18 23.56
N ARG A 5 -12.43 1.27 23.04
CA ARG A 5 -13.65 1.20 22.23
C ARG A 5 -13.36 0.54 20.89
N VAL A 6 -13.87 -0.67 20.71
CA VAL A 6 -13.90 -1.36 19.42
C VAL A 6 -15.18 -0.92 18.70
N LYS A 7 -15.07 -0.44 17.47
CA LYS A 7 -16.27 -0.15 16.66
C LYS A 7 -16.80 -1.47 16.15
N SER A 8 -18.07 -1.77 16.42
CA SER A 8 -18.69 -2.98 15.92
C SER A 8 -18.63 -3.00 14.39
N LEU A 9 -18.33 -4.17 13.83
CA LEU A 9 -18.30 -4.39 12.39
C LEU A 9 -19.62 -3.97 11.74
N ASP A 10 -20.75 -4.23 12.40
CA ASP A 10 -22.09 -3.83 11.94
C ASP A 10 -22.22 -2.33 11.74
N ALA A 11 -21.63 -1.51 12.63
CA ALA A 11 -21.66 -0.06 12.49
C ALA A 11 -20.78 0.43 11.35
N ILE A 12 -19.67 -0.27 11.06
CA ILE A 12 -18.79 0.03 9.92
C ILE A 12 -19.49 -0.34 8.61
N LEU A 13 -20.10 -1.52 8.54
CA LEU A 13 -20.87 -2.01 7.41
C LEU A 13 -22.08 -1.12 7.10
N ALA A 14 -22.85 -0.73 8.13
CA ALA A 14 -24.00 0.17 7.97
C ALA A 14 -23.58 1.57 7.46
N THR A 15 -22.37 2.03 7.80
CA THR A 15 -21.82 3.29 7.25
C THR A 15 -21.39 3.12 5.79
N ALA A 16 -20.78 1.98 5.46
CA ALA A 16 -20.35 1.66 4.10
C ALA A 16 -21.54 1.53 3.14
N GLU A 17 -22.65 0.90 3.57
CA GLU A 17 -23.87 0.80 2.76
C GLU A 17 -24.50 2.17 2.45
N LYS A 18 -24.54 3.08 3.43
CA LYS A 18 -25.12 4.42 3.27
C LYS A 18 -24.39 5.30 2.25
N LYS A 19 -23.12 5.01 1.93
CA LYS A 19 -22.31 5.72 0.92
C LYS A 19 -21.82 4.78 -0.18
N SER A 20 -22.62 3.80 -0.56
CA SER A 20 -22.20 2.79 -1.55
C SER A 20 -22.29 3.32 -2.99
N LEU A 21 -21.20 3.14 -3.74
CA LEU A 21 -21.15 3.31 -5.19
C LEU A 21 -21.62 2.02 -5.88
N HIS A 22 -22.06 2.13 -7.14
CA HIS A 22 -22.37 0.95 -7.95
C HIS A 22 -21.10 0.10 -8.14
N ARG A 23 -21.15 -1.17 -7.70
CA ARG A 23 -20.03 -2.11 -7.82
C ARG A 23 -19.86 -2.50 -9.28
N SER A 24 -18.90 -1.87 -9.97
CA SER A 24 -18.57 -2.17 -11.37
C SER A 24 -17.24 -2.91 -11.54
N LEU A 25 -16.38 -2.94 -10.49
CA LEU A 25 -15.08 -3.59 -10.57
C LEU A 25 -15.17 -5.10 -10.34
N GLY A 26 -14.81 -5.87 -11.37
CA GLY A 26 -14.62 -7.32 -11.30
C GLY A 26 -13.22 -7.73 -10.82
N ALA A 27 -12.99 -9.04 -10.67
CA ALA A 27 -11.72 -9.60 -10.17
C ALA A 27 -10.50 -9.18 -11.03
N PHE A 28 -10.65 -9.15 -12.35
CA PHE A 28 -9.58 -8.73 -13.26
C PHE A 28 -9.21 -7.26 -13.07
N GLN A 29 -10.20 -6.36 -12.98
CA GLN A 29 -9.97 -4.93 -12.79
C GLN A 29 -9.33 -4.63 -11.43
N LEU A 30 -9.73 -5.36 -10.37
CA LEU A 30 -9.09 -5.25 -9.05
C LEU A 30 -7.64 -5.76 -9.07
N THR A 31 -7.36 -6.82 -9.84
CA THR A 31 -5.99 -7.32 -10.00
C THR A 31 -5.12 -6.31 -10.75
N MET A 32 -5.64 -5.72 -11.84
CA MET A 32 -4.93 -4.66 -12.57
C MET A 32 -4.69 -3.42 -11.70
N LEU A 33 -5.67 -3.04 -10.86
CA LEU A 33 -5.51 -1.96 -9.89
C LEU A 33 -4.36 -2.26 -8.92
N GLY A 34 -4.31 -3.47 -8.37
CA GLY A 34 -3.23 -3.91 -7.48
C GLY A 34 -1.86 -3.86 -8.15
N ILE A 35 -1.74 -4.39 -9.38
CA ILE A 35 -0.50 -4.35 -10.16
C ILE A 35 -0.05 -2.90 -10.39
N GLY A 36 -0.97 -2.01 -10.77
CA GLY A 36 -0.68 -0.60 -11.00
C GLY A 36 -0.26 0.16 -9.73
N CYS A 37 -0.77 -0.22 -8.56
CA CYS A 37 -0.35 0.37 -7.28
C CYS A 37 1.02 -0.14 -6.80
N VAL A 38 1.43 -1.36 -7.17
CA VAL A 38 2.68 -1.99 -6.71
C VAL A 38 3.87 -1.66 -7.62
N ILE A 39 3.67 -1.66 -8.94
CA ILE A 39 4.75 -1.37 -9.89
C ILE A 39 4.96 0.14 -9.97
N GLY A 40 6.10 0.62 -9.45
CA GLY A 40 6.45 2.03 -9.45
C GLY A 40 7.94 2.28 -9.20
N THR A 41 8.27 3.39 -8.53
CA THR A 41 9.65 3.82 -8.31
C THR A 41 10.54 2.82 -7.57
N GLY A 42 9.95 1.87 -6.83
CA GLY A 42 10.69 0.79 -6.18
C GLY A 42 11.56 -0.01 -7.14
N ILE A 43 10.97 -0.58 -8.21
CA ILE A 43 11.73 -1.39 -9.15
C ILE A 43 12.58 -0.55 -10.11
N PHE A 44 12.13 0.65 -10.48
CA PHE A 44 12.82 1.49 -11.44
C PHE A 44 14.01 2.25 -10.83
N VAL A 45 13.85 2.79 -9.62
CA VAL A 45 14.87 3.65 -8.98
C VAL A 45 15.61 2.91 -7.89
N LEU A 46 14.89 2.30 -6.94
CA LEU A 46 15.52 1.73 -5.74
C LEU A 46 16.32 0.46 -6.03
N THR A 47 16.06 -0.24 -7.15
CA THR A 47 16.87 -1.39 -7.59
C THR A 47 18.34 -1.02 -7.78
N SER A 48 18.64 0.19 -8.30
CA SER A 48 20.03 0.65 -8.45
C SER A 48 20.72 0.79 -7.09
N ALA A 49 20.04 1.38 -6.10
CA ALA A 49 20.54 1.51 -4.73
C ALA A 49 20.67 0.15 -4.03
N ALA A 50 19.74 -0.78 -4.27
CA ALA A 50 19.83 -2.15 -3.78
C ALA A 50 21.03 -2.89 -4.41
N ALA A 51 21.33 -2.64 -5.69
CA ALA A 51 22.47 -3.24 -6.40
C ALA A 51 23.79 -2.81 -5.76
N GLN A 52 23.92 -1.54 -5.40
CA GLN A 52 25.13 -1.04 -4.75
C GLN A 52 25.34 -1.63 -3.35
N LYS A 53 24.26 -1.99 -2.65
CA LYS A 53 24.35 -2.57 -1.30
C LYS A 53 24.53 -4.09 -1.30
N ALA A 54 23.74 -4.81 -2.10
CA ALA A 54 23.68 -6.27 -2.10
C ALA A 54 24.46 -6.92 -3.26
N GLY A 55 24.85 -6.15 -4.27
CA GLY A 55 25.56 -6.64 -5.45
C GLY A 55 24.77 -7.76 -6.15
N PRO A 56 25.45 -8.84 -6.59
CA PRO A 56 24.80 -10.00 -7.20
C PRO A 56 23.78 -10.72 -6.29
N GLY A 57 23.88 -10.53 -4.96
CA GLY A 57 22.99 -11.11 -3.96
C GLY A 57 21.60 -10.45 -3.91
N MET A 58 21.38 -9.37 -4.66
CA MET A 58 20.10 -8.64 -4.70
C MET A 58 18.91 -9.56 -5.01
N ILE A 59 19.08 -10.55 -5.90
CA ILE A 59 18.02 -11.50 -6.25
C ILE A 59 17.56 -12.28 -5.02
N LEU A 60 18.48 -12.73 -4.17
CA LEU A 60 18.15 -13.43 -2.93
C LEU A 60 17.38 -12.52 -1.97
N SER A 61 17.77 -11.24 -1.85
CA SER A 61 17.02 -10.26 -1.06
C SER A 61 15.60 -10.06 -1.58
N PHE A 62 15.40 -10.00 -2.89
CA PHE A 62 14.07 -9.91 -3.50
C PHE A 62 13.22 -11.16 -3.26
N VAL A 63 13.81 -12.36 -3.33
CA VAL A 63 13.09 -13.61 -3.04
C VAL A 63 12.61 -13.64 -1.59
N VAL A 64 13.49 -13.28 -0.64
CA VAL A 64 13.12 -13.25 0.78
C VAL A 64 12.06 -12.18 1.06
N ALA A 65 12.24 -10.96 0.54
CA ALA A 65 11.25 -9.89 0.68
C ALA A 65 9.90 -10.28 0.06
N GLY A 66 9.91 -10.89 -1.13
CA GLY A 66 8.73 -11.38 -1.82
C GLY A 66 7.99 -12.45 -1.01
N ALA A 67 8.71 -13.41 -0.41
CA ALA A 67 8.10 -14.42 0.45
C ALA A 67 7.38 -13.80 1.66
N VAL A 68 8.00 -12.82 2.32
CA VAL A 68 7.37 -12.08 3.43
C VAL A 68 6.13 -11.31 2.97
N CYS A 69 6.20 -10.65 1.81
CA CYS A 69 5.06 -9.95 1.22
C CYS A 69 3.91 -10.89 0.87
N VAL A 70 4.18 -12.11 0.39
CA VAL A 70 3.13 -13.11 0.09
C VAL A 70 2.39 -13.52 1.36
N VAL A 71 3.12 -13.81 2.44
CA VAL A 71 2.50 -14.17 3.73
C VAL A 71 1.64 -13.02 4.26
N ALA A 72 2.16 -11.78 4.21
CA ALA A 72 1.39 -10.61 4.60
C ALA A 72 0.14 -10.42 3.72
N ALA A 73 0.26 -10.57 2.40
CA ALA A 73 -0.85 -10.44 1.46
C ALA A 73 -1.97 -11.46 1.71
N LEU A 74 -1.62 -12.70 2.09
CA LEU A 74 -2.60 -13.72 2.46
C LEU A 74 -3.40 -13.33 3.72
N CYS A 75 -2.74 -12.81 4.75
CA CYS A 75 -3.43 -12.30 5.94
C CYS A 75 -4.37 -11.13 5.59
N TYR A 76 -3.94 -10.21 4.73
CA TYR A 76 -4.78 -9.12 4.26
C TYR A 76 -5.97 -9.61 3.42
N ALA A 77 -5.78 -10.64 2.59
CA ALA A 77 -6.84 -11.23 1.79
C ALA A 77 -7.93 -11.88 2.66
N GLU A 78 -7.54 -12.57 3.73
CA GLU A 78 -8.48 -13.16 4.70
C GLU A 78 -9.31 -12.08 5.40
N ILE A 79 -8.66 -11.01 5.87
CA ILE A 79 -9.34 -9.89 6.54
C ILE A 79 -10.27 -9.14 5.57
N ALA A 80 -9.83 -8.91 4.33
CA ALA A 80 -10.64 -8.26 3.30
C ALA A 80 -11.89 -9.09 2.92
N ALA A 81 -11.79 -10.42 2.95
CA ALA A 81 -12.92 -11.32 2.73
C ALA A 81 -13.91 -11.31 3.91
N MET A 82 -13.42 -11.22 5.15
CA MET A 82 -14.26 -11.14 6.35
C MET A 82 -14.94 -9.79 6.54
N ALA A 83 -14.25 -8.69 6.21
CA ALA A 83 -14.73 -7.33 6.37
C ALA A 83 -14.70 -6.58 5.01
N PRO A 84 -15.71 -6.78 4.14
CA PRO A 84 -15.77 -6.21 2.79
C PRO A 84 -16.17 -4.73 2.80
N VAL A 85 -15.46 -3.94 3.59
CA VAL A 85 -15.63 -2.50 3.75
C VAL A 85 -14.51 -1.77 3.02
N ALA A 86 -14.81 -0.59 2.46
CA ALA A 86 -13.78 0.28 1.92
C ALA A 86 -12.92 0.83 3.09
N GLY A 87 -11.84 0.12 3.42
CA GLY A 87 -10.95 0.42 4.53
C GLY A 87 -9.64 -0.37 4.41
N SER A 88 -8.56 0.21 4.94
CA SER A 88 -7.22 -0.39 4.99
C SER A 88 -6.88 -0.79 6.44
N ALA A 89 -5.59 -0.97 6.78
CA ALA A 89 -5.13 -1.47 8.07
C ALA A 89 -5.67 -0.70 9.30
N TYR A 90 -5.96 0.60 9.16
CA TYR A 90 -6.65 1.39 10.19
C TYR A 90 -8.00 0.80 10.58
N THR A 91 -8.85 0.51 9.59
CA THR A 91 -10.20 0.00 9.81
C THR A 91 -10.17 -1.39 10.42
N TYR A 92 -9.23 -2.23 9.98
CA TYR A 92 -9.03 -3.58 10.52
C TYR A 92 -8.54 -3.55 11.98
N THR A 93 -7.62 -2.64 12.30
CA THR A 93 -7.12 -2.47 13.67
C THR A 93 -8.23 -1.92 14.58
N TYR A 94 -9.06 -1.01 14.08
CA TYR A 94 -10.19 -0.46 14.85
C TYR A 94 -11.23 -1.52 15.20
N SER A 95 -11.48 -2.49 14.29
CA SER A 95 -12.46 -3.56 14.51
C SER A 95 -11.97 -4.68 15.44
N VAL A 96 -10.66 -4.86 15.62
CA VAL A 96 -10.10 -5.98 16.40
C VAL A 96 -9.42 -5.53 17.70
N MET A 97 -8.62 -4.46 17.65
CA MET A 97 -7.70 -4.07 18.74
C MET A 97 -8.14 -2.81 19.50
N GLY A 98 -9.09 -2.06 18.96
CA GLY A 98 -9.67 -0.88 19.61
C GLY A 98 -9.01 0.45 19.22
N GLU A 99 -9.59 1.52 19.75
CA GLU A 99 -9.40 2.89 19.28
C GLU A 99 -7.97 3.43 19.40
N LEU A 100 -7.24 3.16 20.49
CA LEU A 100 -5.89 3.70 20.68
C LEU A 100 -4.87 3.12 19.70
N LEU A 101 -4.88 1.79 19.50
CA LEU A 101 -4.01 1.14 18.52
C LEU A 101 -4.41 1.55 17.09
N ALA A 102 -5.70 1.59 16.79
CA ALA A 102 -6.17 2.08 15.50
C ALA A 102 -5.74 3.52 15.24
N TRP A 103 -5.83 4.42 16.23
CA TRP A 103 -5.36 5.79 16.12
C TRP A 103 -3.88 5.88 15.78
N THR A 104 -3.02 5.11 16.46
CA THR A 104 -1.59 5.08 16.16
C THR A 104 -1.29 4.55 14.75
N VAL A 105 -1.99 3.49 14.33
CA VAL A 105 -1.88 2.95 12.95
C VAL A 105 -2.36 3.96 11.92
N GLY A 106 -3.43 4.70 12.22
CA GLY A 106 -3.95 5.75 11.34
C GLY A 106 -2.92 6.85 11.08
N TRP A 107 -2.27 7.35 12.14
CA TRP A 107 -1.20 8.34 11.99
C TRP A 107 0.03 7.79 11.28
N ALA A 108 0.41 6.54 11.57
CA ALA A 108 1.50 5.88 10.86
C ALA A 108 1.21 5.78 9.35
N LEU A 109 -0.01 5.37 8.97
CA LEU A 109 -0.41 5.29 7.56
C LEU A 109 -0.41 6.65 6.87
N ILE A 110 -0.89 7.72 7.52
CA ILE A 110 -0.85 9.07 6.95
C ILE A 110 0.58 9.48 6.62
N LEU A 111 1.51 9.26 7.55
CA LEU A 111 2.93 9.56 7.35
C LEU A 111 3.55 8.66 6.27
N GLU A 112 3.23 7.37 6.30
CA GLU A 112 3.70 6.40 5.30
C GLU A 112 3.27 6.80 3.89
N TYR A 113 1.98 7.10 3.68
CA TYR A 113 1.48 7.55 2.38
C TYR A 113 2.11 8.88 1.94
N ALA A 114 2.31 9.83 2.85
CA ALA A 114 2.94 11.11 2.52
C ALA A 114 4.41 10.93 2.10
N VAL A 115 5.16 10.11 2.82
CA VAL A 115 6.56 9.79 2.48
C VAL A 115 6.63 8.99 1.20
N ALA A 116 5.75 8.00 1.02
CA ALA A 116 5.69 7.19 -0.20
C ALA A 116 5.37 8.04 -1.43
N ALA A 117 4.38 8.92 -1.35
CA ALA A 117 4.04 9.84 -2.45
C ALA A 117 5.21 10.77 -2.80
N SER A 118 5.92 11.27 -1.78
CA SER A 118 7.10 12.10 -1.95
C SER A 118 8.24 11.32 -2.63
N ALA A 119 8.52 10.10 -2.17
CA ALA A 119 9.54 9.23 -2.77
C ALA A 119 9.21 8.85 -4.22
N VAL A 120 7.94 8.59 -4.52
CA VAL A 120 7.47 8.32 -5.89
C VAL A 120 7.67 9.55 -6.79
N SER A 121 7.35 10.75 -6.29
CA SER A 121 7.52 12.00 -7.04
C SER A 121 9.00 12.29 -7.35
N VAL A 122 9.89 12.08 -6.37
CA VAL A 122 11.35 12.24 -6.57
C VAL A 122 11.88 11.22 -7.58
N GLY A 123 11.49 9.95 -7.47
CA GLY A 123 11.91 8.92 -8.41
C GLY A 123 11.44 9.19 -9.84
N TRP A 124 10.22 9.67 -10.00
CA TRP A 124 9.69 10.07 -11.31
C TRP A 124 10.42 11.31 -11.87
N SER A 125 10.68 12.32 -11.05
CA SER A 125 11.44 13.51 -11.47
C SER A 125 12.85 13.16 -11.94
N GLY A 126 13.53 12.20 -11.30
CA GLY A 126 14.85 11.73 -11.74
C GLY A 126 14.82 11.08 -13.13
N TYR A 127 13.81 10.23 -13.38
CA TYR A 127 13.60 9.65 -14.70
C TYR A 127 13.24 10.71 -15.75
N PHE A 128 12.32 11.61 -15.43
CA PHE A 128 11.87 12.66 -16.34
C PHE A 128 13.01 13.61 -16.75
N ALA A 129 13.82 14.05 -15.78
CA ALA A 129 14.98 14.90 -16.06
C ALA A 129 16.08 14.15 -16.85
N GLY A 130 16.41 12.93 -16.43
CA GLY A 130 17.49 12.15 -17.04
C GLY A 130 17.17 11.70 -18.47
N SER A 131 16.09 10.94 -18.66
CA SER A 131 15.81 10.32 -19.97
C SER A 131 14.97 11.21 -20.88
N ILE A 132 13.96 11.89 -20.35
CA ILE A 132 13.04 12.65 -21.21
C ILE A 132 13.67 13.99 -21.60
N LEU A 133 14.07 14.81 -20.63
CA LEU A 133 14.65 16.12 -20.93
C LEU A 133 16.04 16.00 -21.58
N HIS A 134 16.97 15.29 -20.94
CA HIS A 134 18.36 15.30 -21.36
C HIS A 134 18.64 14.38 -22.57
N GLU A 135 18.11 13.15 -22.60
CA GLU A 135 18.35 12.24 -23.75
C GLU A 135 17.43 12.52 -24.96
N THR A 136 16.18 12.93 -24.74
CA THR A 136 15.23 13.13 -25.86
C THR A 136 15.21 14.56 -26.38
N PHE A 137 15.27 15.56 -25.49
CA PHE A 137 15.19 16.98 -25.88
C PHE A 137 16.54 17.72 -25.81
N GLY A 138 17.58 17.13 -25.19
CA GLY A 138 18.93 17.71 -25.13
C GLY A 138 19.06 18.97 -24.27
N ILE A 139 18.10 19.20 -23.35
CA ILE A 139 18.06 20.33 -22.40
C ILE A 139 18.24 19.86 -20.96
#